data_AF-A0A5C1YND6-F1
#
_entry.id   AF-A0A5C1YND6-F1
#
_cell.length_a   1.000
_cell.length_b   1.000
_cell.length_c   1.000
_cell.angle_alpha   90.00
_cell.angle_beta   90.00
_cell.angle_gamma   90.00
#
_symmetry.space_group_name_H-M   'P 1'
#
loop_
_entity.id
_entity.type
_entity.pdbx_description
1 polymer ?
#
loop_
_entity_poly.entity_id
_entity_poly.type
_entity_poly.pdbx_seq_one_letter_code
_entity_poly.pdbx_strand_id
1 'polypeptide(L)'
;MTVSRQATVQRTTSETDIAITLNLDGSGVARSATGIGFFDHMLTALAKHALFDLDVSVRGDLHIDGHHTVEDTGIALGQALRQALGDKRGVRRFGHALVPLDEALCEAVVDLSGRPFLTFNATFTRDRIGELDTELVEEFFRAFAMSAMLTLHLNQKAGHNCHHIAEAGFKALARALRMAVEADPRAAGAIPSTKGVL
;
A
#
# COMPACT_ATOMS: atom_id res chain seq x y z
N MET A 1 2.45 -27.55 -7.19
CA MET A 1 2.25 -26.68 -6.02
C MET A 1 2.54 -25.27 -6.48
N THR A 2 1.52 -24.41 -6.57
CA THR A 2 1.73 -22.99 -6.85
C THR A 2 2.58 -22.42 -5.71
N VAL A 3 3.73 -21.83 -6.05
CA VAL A 3 4.56 -21.10 -5.08
C VAL A 3 3.69 -19.99 -4.50
N SER A 4 3.59 -19.92 -3.17
CA SER A 4 2.82 -18.87 -2.49
C SER A 4 3.44 -17.51 -2.84
N ARG A 5 2.63 -16.53 -3.26
CA ARG A 5 3.06 -15.16 -3.53
C ARG A 5 3.20 -14.40 -2.21
N GLN A 6 4.24 -14.78 -1.48
CA GLN A 6 4.57 -14.29 -0.16
C GLN A 6 6.01 -13.80 -0.11
N ALA A 7 6.25 -12.72 0.62
CA ALA A 7 7.58 -12.22 0.91
C ALA A 7 7.69 -11.71 2.34
N THR A 8 8.89 -11.81 2.89
CA THR A 8 9.25 -11.21 4.18
C THR A 8 10.42 -10.26 3.96
N VAL A 9 10.27 -9.03 4.42
CA VAL A 9 11.30 -7.99 4.39
C VAL A 9 11.67 -7.62 5.82
N GLN A 10 12.97 -7.60 6.08
CA GLN A 10 13.55 -7.03 7.29
C GLN A 10 14.43 -5.85 6.90
N ARG A 11 14.25 -4.72 7.57
CA ARG A 11 14.99 -3.47 7.30
C ARG A 11 15.31 -2.80 8.62
N THR A 12 16.59 -2.56 8.88
CA THR A 12 17.07 -1.91 10.09
C THR A 12 17.98 -0.74 9.72
N THR A 13 17.72 0.42 10.30
CA THR A 13 18.56 1.63 10.24
C THR A 13 18.89 2.07 11.66
N SER A 14 19.54 3.23 11.82
CA SER A 14 19.69 3.88 13.13
C SER A 14 18.38 4.47 13.68
N GLU A 15 17.36 4.64 12.83
CA GLU A 15 16.09 5.30 13.16
C GLU A 15 14.97 4.28 13.38
N THR A 16 14.93 3.22 12.56
CA THR A 16 13.86 2.21 12.58
C THR A 16 14.36 0.78 12.47
N ASP A 17 13.60 -0.15 13.04
CA ASP A 17 13.77 -1.59 12.88
C ASP A 17 12.43 -2.23 12.51
N ILE A 18 12.34 -2.77 11.30
CA ILE A 18 11.09 -3.16 10.65
C ILE A 18 11.15 -4.59 10.15
N ALA A 19 10.09 -5.36 10.44
CA ALA A 19 9.81 -6.65 9.85
C ALA A 19 8.40 -6.67 9.26
N ILE A 20 8.28 -6.98 7.97
CA ILE A 20 6.99 -7.10 7.27
C ILE A 20 6.91 -8.44 6.56
N THR A 21 5.82 -9.17 6.76
CA THR A 21 5.46 -10.34 5.94
C THR A 21 4.15 -10.07 5.22
N LEU A 22 4.15 -10.25 3.90
CA LEU A 22 3.01 -10.00 3.03
C LEU A 22 2.71 -11.25 2.19
N ASN A 23 1.47 -11.73 2.23
CA ASN A 23 0.95 -12.75 1.32
C ASN A 23 -0.16 -12.15 0.45
N LEU A 24 0.03 -12.15 -0.87
CA LEU A 24 -0.92 -11.60 -1.84
C LEU A 24 -2.14 -12.51 -2.05
N ASP A 25 -1.99 -13.81 -1.76
CA ASP A 25 -3.03 -14.84 -1.86
C ASP A 25 -3.64 -15.14 -0.48
N GLY A 26 -3.87 -14.09 0.31
CA GLY A 26 -4.34 -14.18 1.69
C GLY A 26 -5.86 -14.21 1.83
N SER A 27 -6.29 -13.94 3.05
CA SER A 27 -7.70 -13.84 3.44
C SER A 27 -8.07 -12.48 4.06
N GLY A 28 -7.11 -11.56 4.12
CA GLY A 28 -7.29 -10.23 4.72
C GLY A 28 -6.99 -10.20 6.22
N VAL A 29 -6.18 -11.12 6.72
CA VAL A 29 -5.73 -11.13 8.13
C VAL A 29 -4.61 -10.11 8.30
N ALA A 30 -4.75 -9.22 9.27
CA ALA A 30 -3.76 -8.19 9.55
C ALA A 30 -3.30 -8.21 11.01
N ARG A 31 -2.00 -8.03 11.22
CA ARG A 31 -1.38 -7.71 12.51
C ARG A 31 -0.42 -6.57 12.25
N SER A 32 -0.68 -5.40 12.83
CA SER A 32 0.18 -4.23 12.67
C SER A 32 0.51 -3.66 14.03
N ALA A 33 1.80 -3.45 14.28
CA ALA A 33 2.32 -2.81 15.46
C ALA A 33 3.41 -1.83 15.01
N THR A 34 2.98 -0.64 14.56
CA THR A 34 3.87 0.45 14.13
C THR A 34 4.22 1.41 15.27
N GLY A 35 3.41 1.39 16.34
CA GLY A 35 3.45 2.38 17.42
C GLY A 35 2.60 3.62 17.15
N ILE A 36 1.97 3.74 15.97
CA ILE A 36 1.03 4.81 15.62
C ILE A 36 -0.34 4.19 15.35
N GLY A 37 -1.27 4.33 16.30
CA GLY A 37 -2.54 3.59 16.28
C GLY A 37 -3.41 3.84 15.04
N PHE A 38 -3.46 5.10 14.57
CA PHE A 38 -4.19 5.41 13.33
C PHE A 38 -3.54 4.78 12.09
N PHE A 39 -2.22 4.68 12.04
CA PHE A 39 -1.51 4.05 10.92
C PHE A 39 -1.69 2.52 10.93
N ASP A 40 -1.68 1.89 12.10
CA ASP A 40 -2.02 0.47 12.26
C ASP A 40 -3.43 0.14 11.74
N HIS A 41 -4.39 1.05 11.97
CA HIS A 41 -5.74 0.97 11.41
C HIS A 41 -5.74 1.07 9.87
N MET A 42 -4.94 1.98 9.30
CA MET A 42 -4.82 2.11 7.83
C MET A 42 -4.21 0.85 7.18
N LEU A 43 -3.17 0.27 7.77
CA LEU A 43 -2.57 -0.98 7.29
C LEU A 43 -3.53 -2.17 7.41
N THR A 44 -4.32 -2.20 8.48
CA THR A 44 -5.39 -3.18 8.67
C THR A 44 -6.47 -3.05 7.59
N ALA A 45 -6.90 -1.83 7.28
CA ALA A 45 -7.85 -1.57 6.19
C ALA A 45 -7.28 -2.00 4.83
N LEU A 46 -6.01 -1.70 4.56
CA LEU A 46 -5.31 -2.13 3.35
C LEU A 46 -5.36 -3.65 3.19
N ALA A 47 -4.89 -4.40 4.19
CA ALA A 47 -4.89 -5.86 4.15
C ALA A 47 -6.30 -6.44 3.99
N LYS A 48 -7.25 -5.95 4.79
CA LYS A 48 -8.64 -6.44 4.79
C LYS A 48 -9.31 -6.31 3.43
N HIS A 49 -9.14 -5.17 2.77
CA HIS A 49 -9.81 -4.89 1.51
C HIS A 49 -9.05 -5.39 0.27
N ALA A 50 -7.75 -5.62 0.40
CA ALA A 50 -6.96 -6.28 -0.64
C ALA A 50 -7.06 -7.81 -0.59
N LEU A 51 -7.53 -8.37 0.53
CA LEU A 51 -7.42 -9.80 0.90
C LEU A 51 -5.96 -10.26 1.01
N PHE A 52 -5.08 -9.36 1.45
CA PHE A 52 -3.71 -9.72 1.76
C PHE A 52 -3.62 -10.16 3.22
N ASP A 53 -2.80 -11.17 3.50
CA ASP A 53 -2.38 -11.40 4.88
C ASP A 53 -1.11 -10.58 5.13
N LEU A 54 -1.14 -9.77 6.19
CA LEU A 54 -0.13 -8.75 6.47
C LEU A 54 0.27 -8.81 7.95
N ASP A 55 1.56 -9.03 8.21
CA ASP A 55 2.17 -8.92 9.53
C ASP A 55 3.24 -7.82 9.49
N VAL A 56 3.11 -6.82 10.37
CA VAL A 56 3.96 -5.62 10.44
C VAL A 56 4.40 -5.41 11.89
N SER A 57 5.71 -5.39 12.11
CA SER A 57 6.33 -5.01 13.37
C SER A 57 7.36 -3.91 13.13
N VAL A 58 7.24 -2.80 13.85
CA VAL A 58 8.15 -1.65 13.76
C VAL A 58 8.58 -1.21 15.15
N ARG A 59 9.87 -0.91 15.29
CA ARG A 59 10.39 -0.07 16.36
C ARG A 59 10.99 1.16 15.72
N GLY A 60 10.36 2.32 15.90
CA GLY A 60 10.84 3.59 15.39
C GLY A 60 11.17 4.58 16.49
N ASP A 61 11.80 5.67 16.11
CA ASP A 61 12.20 6.80 16.93
C ASP A 61 11.05 7.81 17.17
N LEU A 62 9.87 7.31 17.57
CA LEU A 62 8.64 8.11 17.79
C LEU A 62 8.75 9.28 18.80
N HIS A 63 9.88 9.37 19.51
CA HIS A 63 10.20 10.51 20.38
C HIS A 63 10.70 11.74 19.60
N ILE A 64 11.10 11.56 18.33
CA ILE A 64 11.38 12.63 17.38
C ILE A 64 10.05 13.03 16.72
N ASP A 65 9.48 12.16 15.89
CA ASP A 65 8.15 12.24 15.30
C ASP A 65 7.75 10.90 14.64
N GLY A 66 6.66 10.88 13.87
CA GLY A 66 6.20 9.69 13.15
C GLY A 66 6.85 9.46 11.77
N HIS A 67 7.70 10.36 11.29
CA HIS A 67 8.13 10.43 9.89
C HIS A 67 8.89 9.18 9.47
N HIS A 68 10.02 8.89 10.12
CA HIS A 68 10.85 7.73 9.77
C HIS A 68 10.05 6.42 9.90
N THR A 69 9.20 6.32 10.93
CA THR A 69 8.34 5.14 11.15
C THR A 69 7.40 4.90 9.97
N VAL A 70 6.72 5.94 9.49
CA VAL A 70 5.73 5.83 8.40
C VAL A 70 6.41 5.63 7.05
N GLU A 71 7.44 6.42 6.75
CA GLU A 71 8.22 6.32 5.51
C GLU A 71 8.83 4.92 5.36
N ASP A 72 9.58 4.47 6.36
CA ASP A 72 10.31 3.20 6.27
C ASP A 72 9.37 2.00 6.25
N THR A 73 8.19 2.10 6.88
CA THR A 73 7.13 1.10 6.74
C THR A 73 6.61 1.06 5.30
N GLY A 74 6.40 2.22 4.67
CA GLY A 74 6.05 2.32 3.25
C GLY A 74 7.11 1.68 2.35
N ILE A 75 8.39 1.94 2.61
CA ILE A 75 9.52 1.34 1.87
C ILE A 75 9.49 -0.18 2.00
N ALA A 76 9.47 -0.70 3.23
CA ALA A 76 9.53 -2.15 3.48
C ALA A 76 8.31 -2.88 2.91
N LEU A 77 7.12 -2.28 3.01
CA LEU A 77 5.88 -2.85 2.45
C LEU A 77 5.92 -2.85 0.92
N GLY A 78 6.42 -1.77 0.30
CA GLY A 78 6.59 -1.71 -1.14
C GLY A 78 7.58 -2.78 -1.64
N GLN A 79 8.70 -2.96 -0.93
CA GLN A 79 9.66 -4.03 -1.23
C GLN A 79 9.04 -5.42 -1.10
N ALA A 80 8.24 -5.67 -0.04
CA ALA A 80 7.56 -6.95 0.16
C ALA A 80 6.56 -7.23 -0.97
N LEU A 81 5.79 -6.22 -1.40
CA LEU A 81 4.88 -6.36 -2.55
C LEU A 81 5.65 -6.71 -3.83
N ARG A 82 6.75 -6.01 -4.11
CA ARG A 82 7.59 -6.27 -5.30
C ARG A 82 8.15 -7.68 -5.30
N GLN A 83 8.66 -8.14 -4.14
CA GLN A 83 9.21 -9.49 -3.99
C GLN A 83 8.12 -10.57 -4.15
N ALA A 84 6.97 -10.38 -3.51
CA ALA A 84 5.85 -11.31 -3.60
C ALA A 84 5.23 -11.39 -5.01
N LEU A 85 5.30 -10.31 -5.80
CA LEU A 85 4.83 -10.28 -7.19
C LEU A 85 5.76 -11.01 -8.18
N GLY A 86 7.04 -11.13 -7.88
CA GLY A 86 8.02 -11.74 -8.77
C GLY A 86 8.09 -11.06 -10.15
N ASP A 87 8.03 -11.84 -11.22
CA ASP A 87 8.14 -11.35 -12.60
C ASP A 87 6.81 -10.83 -13.19
N LYS A 88 5.75 -10.73 -12.37
CA LYS A 88 4.44 -10.20 -12.73
C LYS A 88 3.77 -10.94 -13.89
N ARG A 89 4.14 -12.19 -14.17
CA ARG A 89 3.47 -13.00 -15.20
C ARG A 89 2.06 -13.35 -14.79
N GLY A 90 1.16 -13.27 -15.77
CA GLY A 90 -0.21 -13.73 -15.65
C GLY A 90 -1.08 -12.92 -14.70
N VAL A 91 -0.62 -11.75 -14.22
CA VAL A 91 -1.47 -10.83 -13.44
C VAL A 91 -2.18 -9.85 -14.37
N ARG A 92 -3.28 -9.27 -13.90
CA ARG A 92 -4.04 -8.24 -14.64
C ARG A 92 -3.25 -6.96 -14.90
N ARG A 93 -2.20 -6.70 -14.11
CA ARG A 93 -1.30 -5.54 -14.15
C ARG A 93 -1.94 -4.21 -13.75
N PHE A 94 -3.14 -3.94 -14.25
CA PHE A 94 -3.87 -2.73 -13.98
C PHE A 94 -4.98 -3.00 -12.97
N GLY A 95 -5.18 -2.04 -12.07
CA GLY A 95 -6.29 -2.06 -11.13
C GLY A 95 -6.77 -0.66 -10.83
N HIS A 96 -8.05 -0.53 -10.53
CA HIS A 96 -8.65 0.73 -10.12
C HIS A 96 -9.79 0.50 -9.14
N ALA A 97 -10.05 1.49 -8.29
CA ALA A 97 -11.21 1.48 -7.41
C ALA A 97 -11.62 2.91 -7.04
N LEU A 98 -12.93 3.15 -7.03
CA LEU A 98 -13.53 4.27 -6.29
C LEU A 98 -14.13 3.72 -4.99
N VAL A 99 -13.77 4.33 -3.87
CA VAL A 99 -14.23 3.90 -2.55
C VAL A 99 -14.73 5.11 -1.75
N PRO A 100 -16.00 5.09 -1.30
CA PRO A 100 -16.50 6.09 -0.37
C PRO A 100 -16.19 5.71 1.08
N LEU A 101 -16.21 6.72 1.94
CA LEU A 101 -16.44 6.58 3.37
C LEU A 101 -17.23 7.82 3.81
N ASP A 102 -18.51 7.62 4.09
CA ASP A 102 -19.49 8.68 4.31
C ASP A 102 -19.43 9.76 3.23
N GLU A 103 -19.02 10.99 3.57
CA GLU A 103 -18.94 12.12 2.63
C GLU A 103 -17.66 12.11 1.78
N ALA A 104 -16.65 11.32 2.17
CA ALA A 104 -15.42 11.17 1.42
C ALA A 104 -15.57 10.18 0.27
N LEU A 105 -14.88 10.47 -0.84
CA LEU A 105 -14.75 9.59 -1.99
C LEU A 105 -13.32 9.66 -2.51
N CYS A 106 -12.62 8.53 -2.53
CA CYS A 106 -11.26 8.43 -3.08
C CYS A 106 -11.19 7.44 -4.24
N GLU A 107 -10.34 7.75 -5.21
CA GLU A 107 -9.99 6.92 -6.35
C GLU A 107 -8.52 6.51 -6.24
N ALA A 108 -8.24 5.22 -6.45
CA ALA A 108 -6.88 4.74 -6.66
C ALA A 108 -6.78 4.02 -8.01
N VAL A 109 -5.70 4.25 -8.74
CA VAL A 109 -5.36 3.57 -10.00
C VAL A 109 -3.92 3.08 -9.93
N VAL A 110 -3.71 1.79 -10.20
CA VAL A 110 -2.42 1.11 -10.13
C VAL A 110 -2.05 0.53 -11.50
N ASP A 111 -0.81 0.77 -11.93
CA ASP A 111 -0.12 -0.02 -12.96
C ASP A 111 1.11 -0.68 -12.31
N LEU A 112 1.16 -2.01 -12.31
CA LEU A 112 2.32 -2.82 -11.89
C LEU A 112 3.47 -2.71 -12.90
N SER A 113 3.93 -1.49 -13.09
CA SER A 113 4.56 -1.02 -14.32
C SER A 113 6.07 -1.26 -14.38
N GLY A 114 6.70 -1.52 -13.24
CA GLY A 114 8.16 -1.48 -13.08
C GLY A 114 8.71 -0.05 -13.04
N ARG A 115 7.85 0.97 -13.06
CA ARG A 115 8.22 2.40 -13.08
C ARG A 115 7.66 3.09 -11.85
N PRO A 116 8.51 3.47 -10.89
CA PRO A 116 8.07 4.10 -9.66
C PRO A 116 7.50 5.49 -9.96
N PHE A 117 6.24 5.73 -9.59
CA PHE A 117 5.59 7.02 -9.76
C PHE A 117 4.38 7.16 -8.83
N LEU A 118 4.19 8.36 -8.26
CA LEU A 118 3.01 8.71 -7.47
C LEU A 118 2.42 10.02 -8.01
N THR A 119 1.11 10.00 -8.24
CA THR A 119 0.28 11.21 -8.19
C THR A 119 -0.59 11.14 -6.94
N PHE A 120 -0.51 12.16 -6.08
CA PHE A 120 -1.30 12.25 -4.87
C PHE A 120 -2.07 13.57 -4.86
N ASN A 121 -3.39 13.48 -4.99
CA ASN A 121 -4.29 14.64 -5.00
C ASN A 121 -5.32 14.47 -3.89
N ALA A 122 -4.93 14.72 -2.65
CA ALA A 122 -5.84 14.79 -1.51
C ALA A 122 -5.48 16.01 -0.65
N THR A 123 -6.47 16.55 0.05
CA THR A 123 -6.29 17.72 0.90
C THR A 123 -6.74 17.38 2.32
N PHE A 124 -5.80 17.51 3.26
CA PHE A 124 -6.08 17.38 4.68
C PHE A 124 -6.17 18.77 5.30
N THR A 125 -7.27 19.03 6.03
CA THR A 125 -7.57 20.32 6.67
C THR A 125 -7.16 20.35 8.15
N ARG A 126 -6.54 19.28 8.64
CA ARG A 126 -6.02 19.13 10.00
C ARG A 126 -4.59 18.64 9.92
N ASP A 127 -3.78 19.04 10.89
CA ASP A 127 -2.37 18.62 10.95
C ASP A 127 -2.24 17.15 11.39
N ARG A 128 -3.21 16.62 12.16
CA ARG A 128 -3.16 15.26 12.73
C ARG A 128 -4.50 14.52 12.70
N ILE A 129 -4.43 13.19 12.63
CA ILE A 129 -5.51 12.25 12.92
C ILE A 129 -5.02 11.26 13.99
N GLY A 130 -5.45 11.46 15.23
CA GLY A 130 -4.83 10.77 16.37
C GLY A 130 -3.35 11.18 16.48
N GLU A 131 -2.46 10.20 16.51
CA GLU A 131 -1.01 10.38 16.56
C GLU A 131 -0.35 10.52 15.18
N LEU A 132 -1.08 10.32 14.09
CA LEU A 132 -0.53 10.43 12.73
C LEU A 132 -0.63 11.87 12.21
N ASP A 133 0.50 12.48 11.88
CA ASP A 133 0.56 13.72 11.10
C ASP A 133 0.03 13.47 9.68
N THR A 134 -0.89 14.33 9.20
CA THR A 134 -1.61 14.09 7.94
C THR A 134 -0.72 14.19 6.71
N GLU A 135 0.38 14.95 6.78
CA GLU A 135 1.40 15.00 5.73
C GLU A 135 2.04 13.62 5.48
N LEU A 136 2.14 12.78 6.52
CA LEU A 136 2.74 11.45 6.42
C LEU A 136 1.88 10.47 5.62
N VAL A 137 0.61 10.80 5.36
CA VAL A 137 -0.23 10.00 4.48
C VAL A 137 0.35 9.99 3.07
N GLU A 138 0.69 11.16 2.51
CA GLU A 138 1.33 11.25 1.18
C GLU A 138 2.69 10.55 1.18
N GLU A 139 3.49 10.76 2.22
CA GLU A 139 4.82 10.16 2.31
C GLU A 139 4.79 8.63 2.38
N PHE A 140 3.81 8.04 3.09
CA PHE A 140 3.57 6.59 3.01
C PHE A 140 3.32 6.13 1.57
N PHE A 141 2.38 6.76 0.86
CA PHE A 141 2.05 6.36 -0.52
C PHE A 141 3.23 6.56 -1.45
N ARG A 142 4.05 7.59 -1.22
CA ARG A 142 5.26 7.87 -2.00
C ARG A 142 6.27 6.75 -1.78
N ALA A 143 6.68 6.53 -0.53
CA ALA A 143 7.60 5.47 -0.14
C ALA A 143 7.16 4.09 -0.68
N PHE A 144 5.88 3.77 -0.54
CA PHE A 144 5.27 2.53 -1.04
C PHE A 144 5.37 2.40 -2.56
N ALA A 145 4.86 3.38 -3.32
CA ALA A 145 4.83 3.32 -4.78
C ALA A 145 6.25 3.26 -5.38
N MET A 146 7.17 4.04 -4.81
CA MET A 146 8.57 4.05 -5.25
C MET A 146 9.22 2.69 -5.01
N SER A 147 9.06 2.12 -3.81
CA SER A 147 9.71 0.86 -3.43
C SER A 147 9.09 -0.38 -4.06
N ALA A 148 7.77 -0.33 -4.33
CA ALA A 148 7.05 -1.37 -5.06
C ALA A 148 7.33 -1.35 -6.57
N MET A 149 7.99 -0.30 -7.09
CA MET A 149 8.26 -0.11 -8.52
C MET A 149 6.97 -0.12 -9.35
N LEU A 150 5.96 0.61 -8.88
CA LEU A 150 4.67 0.74 -9.53
C LEU A 150 4.28 2.19 -9.76
N THR A 151 3.34 2.40 -10.65
CA THR A 151 2.71 3.70 -10.88
C THR A 151 1.39 3.73 -10.11
N LEU A 152 1.23 4.70 -9.22
CA LEU A 152 0.04 4.91 -8.41
C LEU A 152 -0.51 6.32 -8.64
N HIS A 153 -1.82 6.41 -8.89
CA HIS A 153 -2.57 7.66 -8.78
C HIS A 153 -3.57 7.50 -7.64
N LEU A 154 -3.57 8.45 -6.71
CA LEU A 154 -4.55 8.56 -5.64
C LEU A 154 -5.22 9.94 -5.71
N ASN A 155 -6.54 9.97 -5.89
CA ASN A 155 -7.31 11.21 -6.02
C ASN A 155 -8.50 11.23 -5.06
N GLN A 156 -8.56 12.23 -4.18
CA GLN A 156 -9.77 12.60 -3.47
C GLN A 156 -10.73 13.28 -4.46
N LYS A 157 -11.93 12.74 -4.59
CA LYS A 157 -13.01 13.28 -5.44
C LYS A 157 -14.02 14.11 -4.63
N ALA A 158 -14.23 13.74 -3.37
CA ALA A 158 -15.09 14.42 -2.41
C ALA A 158 -14.62 14.12 -0.98
N GLY A 159 -15.12 14.88 0.01
CA GLY A 159 -14.83 14.67 1.42
C GLY A 159 -14.22 15.87 2.11
N HIS A 160 -14.40 15.96 3.43
CA HIS A 160 -13.74 16.98 4.25
C HIS A 160 -13.22 16.44 5.58
N ASN A 161 -13.74 15.31 6.06
CA ASN A 161 -13.21 14.67 7.26
C ASN A 161 -11.89 13.97 6.90
N CYS A 162 -10.80 14.39 7.55
CA CYS A 162 -9.45 13.89 7.31
C CYS A 162 -9.33 12.37 7.55
N HIS A 163 -10.01 11.84 8.57
CA HIS A 163 -10.07 10.38 8.80
C HIS A 163 -10.71 9.69 7.60
N HIS A 164 -11.88 10.18 7.17
CA HIS A 164 -12.64 9.54 6.10
C HIS A 164 -11.87 9.56 4.78
N ILE A 165 -11.17 10.66 4.48
CA ILE A 165 -10.32 10.81 3.30
C ILE A 165 -9.15 9.80 3.35
N ALA A 166 -8.40 9.74 4.46
CA ALA A 166 -7.27 8.83 4.60
C ALA A 166 -7.73 7.37 4.46
N GLU A 167 -8.75 6.96 5.22
CA GLU A 167 -9.25 5.59 5.19
C GLU A 167 -9.86 5.20 3.84
N ALA A 168 -10.61 6.09 3.19
CA ALA A 168 -11.09 5.87 1.83
C ALA A 168 -9.94 5.70 0.82
N GLY A 169 -8.86 6.47 0.97
CA GLY A 169 -7.65 6.37 0.14
C GLY A 169 -6.96 5.01 0.28
N PHE A 170 -6.72 4.55 1.52
CA PHE A 170 -6.15 3.21 1.77
C PHE A 170 -7.04 2.09 1.24
N LYS A 171 -8.36 2.18 1.44
CA LYS A 171 -9.31 1.19 0.91
C LYS A 171 -9.36 1.18 -0.61
N ALA A 172 -9.25 2.34 -1.26
CA ALA A 172 -9.17 2.46 -2.71
C ALA A 172 -7.89 1.79 -3.24
N LEU A 173 -6.73 2.09 -2.65
CA LEU A 173 -5.48 1.42 -2.98
C LEU A 173 -5.60 -0.09 -2.82
N ALA A 174 -6.17 -0.56 -1.71
CA ALA A 174 -6.34 -1.98 -1.42
C ALA A 174 -7.10 -2.73 -2.53
N ARG A 175 -8.25 -2.19 -2.95
CA ARG A 175 -9.07 -2.78 -4.00
C ARG A 175 -8.41 -2.69 -5.37
N ALA A 176 -7.73 -1.58 -5.67
CA ALA A 176 -6.97 -1.42 -6.91
C ALA A 176 -5.81 -2.43 -6.98
N LEU A 177 -5.04 -2.60 -5.90
CA LEU A 177 -3.97 -3.58 -5.81
C LEU A 177 -4.51 -5.00 -6.00
N ARG A 178 -5.57 -5.37 -5.28
CA ARG A 178 -6.21 -6.69 -5.44
C ARG A 178 -6.52 -6.98 -6.90
N MET A 179 -7.20 -6.05 -7.58
CA MET A 179 -7.50 -6.19 -9.00
C MET A 179 -6.23 -6.34 -9.83
N ALA A 180 -5.21 -5.51 -9.60
CA ALA A 180 -3.97 -5.51 -10.39
C ALA A 180 -3.15 -6.81 -10.24
N VAL A 181 -3.12 -7.38 -9.03
CA VAL A 181 -2.33 -8.58 -8.72
C VAL A 181 -3.08 -9.89 -8.99
N GLU A 182 -4.41 -9.86 -9.14
CA GLU A 182 -5.19 -11.04 -9.47
C GLU A 182 -4.73 -11.67 -10.79
N ALA A 183 -4.81 -13.00 -10.86
CA ALA A 183 -4.51 -13.73 -12.07
C ALA A 183 -5.48 -13.34 -13.19
N ASP A 184 -4.95 -13.12 -14.39
CA ASP A 184 -5.76 -12.95 -15.60
C ASP A 184 -6.03 -14.32 -16.23
N PRO A 185 -7.26 -14.83 -16.19
CA PRO A 185 -7.59 -16.16 -16.72
C PRO A 185 -7.39 -16.27 -18.25
N ARG A 186 -7.28 -15.15 -18.97
CA ARG A 186 -7.07 -15.12 -20.42
C ARG A 186 -5.62 -14.86 -20.83
N ALA A 187 -4.76 -14.50 -19.88
CA ALA A 187 -3.35 -14.17 -20.12
C ALA A 187 -2.40 -14.90 -19.17
N ALA A 188 -2.81 -16.09 -18.69
CA ALA A 188 -2.01 -16.90 -17.78
C ALA A 188 -0.58 -17.14 -18.32
N GLY A 189 0.43 -16.87 -17.50
CA GLY A 189 1.85 -17.04 -17.83
C GLY A 189 2.46 -15.98 -18.77
N ALA A 190 1.65 -15.11 -19.38
CA ALA A 190 2.13 -14.03 -20.23
C ALA A 190 2.64 -12.85 -19.39
N ILE A 191 3.68 -12.16 -19.87
CA ILE A 191 4.03 -10.85 -19.34
C ILE A 191 3.04 -9.84 -19.93
N PRO A 192 2.27 -9.08 -19.13
CA PRO A 192 1.28 -8.12 -19.62
C PRO A 192 1.95 -6.83 -20.11
N SER A 193 2.88 -6.93 -21.07
CA SER A 193 3.64 -5.82 -21.64
C SER A 193 4.01 -6.10 -23.09
N THR A 194 3.77 -5.12 -23.97
CA THR A 194 4.18 -5.19 -25.38
C THR A 194 5.70 -5.21 -25.55
N LYS A 195 6.47 -4.76 -24.54
CA LYS A 195 7.93 -4.79 -24.53
C LYS A 195 8.50 -6.17 -24.12
N GLY A 196 7.65 -7.10 -23.67
CA GLY A 196 8.06 -8.42 -23.19
C GLY A 196 8.70 -8.43 -21.80
N VAL A 197 8.82 -7.28 -21.13
CA VAL A 197 9.43 -7.11 -19.79
C VAL A 197 8.69 -6.04 -18.97
N LEU A 198 8.74 -6.16 -17.63
CA LEU A 198 8.16 -5.29 -16.59
C LEU A 198 9.02 -5.26 -15.32
#